data_AF-G5J8W0-F1
#
_entry.id   AF-G5J8W0-F1
#
_cell.length_a   1.000
_cell.length_b   1.000
_cell.length_c   1.000
_cell.angle_alpha   90.00
_cell.angle_beta   90.00
_cell.angle_gamma   90.00
#
_symmetry.space_group_name_H-M   'P 1'
#
loop_
_entity.id
_entity.type
_entity.pdbx_description
1 polymer ?
#
loop_
_entity_poly.entity_id
_entity_poly.type
_entity_poly.pdbx_seq_one_letter_code
_entity_poly.pdbx_strand_id
1 'polypeptide(L)'
;MNFNNLKYIKNITDWDGQWAYKNHPKNYYFRLNFHKNKNSENQRVETNANKLEKGDLIILSQKKETENNRYLTHIVEIVNDADDDKQQWDYDTNTENEWKIFRWVKVHWVADFNNVSSIPIDYDVMQVKDWGYQNTLAKLLEGNDNNLMRQWGDIETLRKHLESIFRPLL
;
A
#
# COMPACT_ATOMS: atom_id res chain seq x y z
N MET A 1 13.63 -10.62 1.45
CA MET A 1 12.34 -10.07 1.92
C MET A 1 11.62 -11.18 2.66
N ASN A 2 11.18 -10.94 3.89
CA ASN A 2 10.49 -11.94 4.70
C ASN A 2 8.97 -11.77 4.56
N PHE A 3 8.31 -12.65 3.81
CA PHE A 3 6.87 -12.57 3.56
C PHE A 3 6.01 -12.77 4.81
N ASN A 4 6.55 -13.31 5.91
CA ASN A 4 5.82 -13.41 7.17
C ASN A 4 5.43 -12.03 7.72
N ASN A 5 6.16 -10.99 7.35
CA ASN A 5 5.84 -9.61 7.70
C ASN A 5 4.90 -8.94 6.69
N LEU A 6 4.51 -9.62 5.60
CA LEU A 6 3.51 -9.11 4.67
C LEU A 6 2.14 -9.19 5.31
N LYS A 7 1.77 -8.09 5.95
CA LYS A 7 0.53 -7.93 6.70
C LYS A 7 -0.43 -7.00 5.98
N TYR A 8 0.09 -6.06 5.19
CA TYR A 8 -0.72 -5.00 4.61
C TYR A 8 -0.54 -4.87 3.11
N ILE A 9 -1.49 -4.14 2.55
CA ILE A 9 -1.45 -3.53 1.23
C ILE A 9 -2.04 -2.14 1.43
N LYS A 10 -1.70 -1.21 0.55
CA LYS A 10 -2.13 0.19 0.55
C LYS A 10 -2.53 0.61 -0.86
N ASN A 11 -3.74 1.16 -1.00
CA ASN A 11 -4.11 1.83 -2.24
C ASN A 11 -3.42 3.18 -2.32
N ILE A 12 -2.72 3.37 -3.43
CA ILE A 12 -2.11 4.62 -3.82
C ILE A 12 -2.91 5.13 -5.03
N THR A 13 -3.41 6.35 -4.90
CA THR A 13 -4.07 7.08 -5.97
C THR A 13 -3.28 8.36 -6.12
N ASP A 14 -2.68 8.53 -7.29
CA ASP A 14 -2.07 9.79 -7.69
C ASP A 14 -3.08 10.54 -8.56
N TRP A 15 -3.32 11.80 -8.24
CA TRP A 15 -4.31 12.62 -8.95
C TRP A 15 -3.75 13.20 -10.26
N ASP A 16 -2.42 13.15 -10.43
CA ASP A 16 -1.75 13.70 -11.62
C ASP A 16 -1.65 12.68 -12.78
N GLY A 17 -2.37 11.54 -12.69
CA GLY A 17 -2.38 10.49 -13.71
C GLY A 17 -1.06 9.71 -13.86
N GLN A 18 -0.07 9.99 -13.02
CA GLN A 18 1.24 9.35 -13.04
C GLN A 18 1.32 8.14 -12.10
N TRP A 19 2.35 7.31 -12.30
CA TRP A 19 2.73 6.31 -11.31
C TRP A 19 3.42 7.01 -10.14
N ALA A 20 2.77 6.99 -8.98
CA ALA A 20 3.39 7.44 -7.74
C ALA A 20 4.62 6.57 -7.43
N TYR A 21 5.66 7.23 -6.92
CA TYR A 21 6.91 6.59 -6.52
C TYR A 21 7.65 5.83 -7.64
N LYS A 22 7.34 6.04 -8.93
CA LYS A 22 7.99 5.33 -10.04
C LYS A 22 9.53 5.41 -10.06
N ASN A 23 10.07 6.50 -9.51
CA ASN A 23 11.51 6.75 -9.40
C ASN A 23 12.13 6.20 -8.09
N HIS A 24 11.44 5.33 -7.35
CA HIS A 24 11.87 4.80 -6.06
C HIS A 24 12.30 3.34 -6.23
N PRO A 25 13.58 3.09 -6.59
CA PRO A 25 14.06 1.74 -6.87
C PRO A 25 14.11 0.88 -5.61
N LYS A 26 14.39 -0.42 -5.78
CA LYS A 26 14.71 -1.32 -4.67
C LYS A 26 15.81 -0.73 -3.78
N ASN A 27 15.63 -0.86 -2.46
CA ASN A 27 16.43 -0.27 -1.38
C ASN A 27 16.30 1.25 -1.18
N TYR A 28 15.45 1.94 -1.94
CA TYR A 28 15.17 3.35 -1.72
C TYR A 28 14.34 3.57 -0.45
N TYR A 29 14.59 4.68 0.25
CA TYR A 29 13.87 5.09 1.46
C TYR A 29 13.03 6.33 1.17
N PHE A 30 11.75 6.31 1.56
CA PHE A 30 10.86 7.45 1.36
C PHE A 30 9.75 7.53 2.40
N ARG A 31 9.02 8.64 2.35
CA ARG A 31 7.88 8.94 3.21
C ARG A 31 6.57 8.49 2.54
N LEU A 32 5.95 7.44 3.05
CA LEU A 32 4.68 6.92 2.57
C LEU A 32 3.52 7.69 3.21
N ASN A 33 2.63 8.24 2.38
CA ASN A 33 1.59 9.19 2.79
C ASN A 33 0.27 8.56 3.26
N PHE A 34 -0.17 8.80 4.48
CA PHE A 34 -1.51 8.44 4.97
C PHE A 34 -2.34 9.72 5.01
N HIS A 35 -3.30 9.83 4.10
CA HIS A 35 -4.08 11.05 3.87
C HIS A 35 -5.51 10.91 4.35
N LYS A 36 -5.97 11.93 5.07
CA LYS A 36 -7.37 12.13 5.39
C LYS A 36 -8.14 12.63 4.17
N ASN A 37 -9.14 11.88 3.72
CA ASN A 37 -10.13 12.42 2.78
C ASN A 37 -11.18 13.22 3.56
N LYS A 38 -11.82 14.23 2.94
CA LYS A 38 -12.85 15.09 3.58
C LYS A 38 -13.97 14.31 4.27
N ASN A 39 -14.26 13.10 3.81
CA ASN A 39 -15.32 12.23 4.33
C ASN A 39 -14.82 11.10 5.26
N SER A 40 -13.52 11.05 5.60
CA SER A 40 -12.98 10.06 6.54
C SER A 40 -12.92 10.61 7.96
N GLU A 41 -13.45 9.87 8.93
CA GLU A 41 -13.33 10.19 10.37
C GLU A 41 -11.84 10.32 10.75
N ASN A 42 -11.45 11.47 11.32
CA ASN A 42 -10.06 11.82 11.67
C ASN A 42 -9.32 10.69 12.38
N GLN A 43 -9.99 10.03 13.31
CA GLN A 43 -9.43 8.98 14.16
C GLN A 43 -8.98 7.75 13.36
N ARG A 44 -9.57 7.51 12.18
CA ARG A 44 -9.24 6.33 11.37
C ARG A 44 -7.89 6.42 10.69
N VAL A 45 -7.44 7.61 10.29
CA VAL A 45 -6.15 7.79 9.58
C VAL A 45 -4.98 7.65 10.55
N GLU A 46 -5.07 8.32 11.69
CA GLU A 46 -4.05 8.22 12.75
C GLU A 46 -3.95 6.79 13.28
N THR A 47 -5.07 6.17 13.64
CA THR A 47 -5.09 4.76 14.08
C THR A 47 -4.51 3.83 13.01
N ASN A 48 -4.79 4.09 11.73
CA ASN A 48 -4.32 3.24 10.64
C ASN A 48 -2.82 3.43 10.34
N ALA A 49 -2.30 4.63 10.46
CA ALA A 49 -0.88 4.88 10.36
C ALA A 49 -0.16 4.27 11.57
N ASN A 50 -0.65 4.48 12.79
CA ASN A 50 0.04 4.10 14.03
C ASN A 50 0.00 2.59 14.34
N LYS A 51 -0.99 1.85 13.83
CA LYS A 51 -1.03 0.38 13.98
C LYS A 51 0.06 -0.37 13.20
N LEU A 52 0.74 0.31 12.28
CA LEU A 52 1.79 -0.30 11.45
C LEU A 52 3.08 -0.32 12.25
N GLU A 53 3.58 -1.52 12.51
CA GLU A 53 4.78 -1.75 13.30
C GLU A 53 6.02 -1.70 12.42
N LYS A 54 7.16 -1.33 13.01
CA LYS A 54 8.44 -1.44 12.33
C LYS A 54 8.69 -2.88 11.88
N GLY A 55 9.10 -3.03 10.63
CA GLY A 55 9.31 -4.32 9.98
C GLY A 55 8.08 -4.85 9.22
N ASP A 56 6.90 -4.24 9.37
CA ASP A 56 5.72 -4.61 8.59
C ASP A 56 5.93 -4.32 7.10
N LEU A 57 5.54 -5.27 6.26
CA LEU A 57 5.54 -5.12 4.81
C LEU A 57 4.15 -4.74 4.30
N ILE A 58 4.16 -3.84 3.33
CA ILE A 58 2.99 -3.25 2.68
C ILE A 58 3.14 -3.38 1.16
N ILE A 59 2.17 -3.99 0.49
CA ILE A 59 2.05 -3.93 -0.98
C ILE A 59 1.48 -2.57 -1.38
N LEU A 60 2.05 -1.89 -2.36
CA LEU A 60 1.45 -0.68 -2.93
C LEU A 60 0.66 -1.04 -4.19
N SER A 61 -0.67 -0.99 -4.10
CA SER A 61 -1.56 -1.13 -5.24
C SER A 61 -1.82 0.26 -5.81
N GLN A 62 -1.60 0.47 -7.10
CA GLN A 62 -1.74 1.76 -7.78
C GLN A 62 -2.75 1.69 -8.92
N LYS A 63 -3.56 2.74 -9.05
CA LYS A 63 -4.42 2.97 -10.21
C LYS A 63 -3.98 4.25 -10.89
N LYS A 64 -3.73 4.22 -12.20
CA LYS A 64 -3.68 5.45 -13.01
C LYS A 64 -5.09 5.89 -13.34
N GLU A 65 -5.32 7.19 -13.42
CA GLU A 65 -6.64 7.76 -13.73
C GLU A 65 -7.24 7.20 -15.04
N THR A 66 -6.39 6.97 -16.04
CA THR A 66 -6.79 6.45 -17.36
C THR A 66 -6.97 4.93 -17.41
N GLU A 67 -6.65 4.22 -16.34
CA GLU A 67 -6.67 2.75 -16.29
C GLU A 67 -7.92 2.26 -15.56
N ASN A 68 -8.48 1.13 -16.00
CA ASN A 68 -9.57 0.48 -15.27
C ASN A 68 -9.05 -0.37 -14.10
N ASN A 69 -7.81 -0.85 -14.20
CA ASN A 69 -7.21 -1.80 -13.27
C ASN A 69 -6.31 -1.11 -12.23
N ARG A 70 -6.20 -1.75 -11.07
CA ARG A 70 -5.13 -1.46 -10.11
C ARG A 70 -4.00 -2.47 -10.27
N TYR A 71 -2.78 -2.02 -10.04
CA TYR A 71 -1.56 -2.77 -10.30
C TYR A 71 -0.70 -2.83 -9.05
N LEU A 72 -0.10 -3.99 -8.77
CA LEU A 72 0.81 -4.17 -7.64
C LEU A 72 2.19 -3.66 -8.04
N THR A 73 2.58 -2.52 -7.48
CA THR A 73 3.74 -1.75 -7.98
C THR A 73 4.97 -1.82 -7.09
N HIS A 74 4.80 -1.96 -5.78
CA HIS A 74 5.91 -2.02 -4.84
C HIS A 74 5.57 -2.95 -3.67
N ILE A 75 6.60 -3.47 -3.01
CA ILE A 75 6.53 -3.91 -1.62
C ILE A 75 7.49 -3.06 -0.82
N VAL A 76 6.98 -2.45 0.25
CA VAL A 76 7.74 -1.57 1.13
C VAL A 76 7.67 -2.05 2.58
N GLU A 77 8.73 -1.82 3.34
CA GLU A 77 8.83 -2.12 4.77
C GLU A 77 8.75 -0.83 5.58
N ILE A 78 7.97 -0.80 6.67
CA ILE A 78 8.03 0.27 7.66
C ILE A 78 9.36 0.21 8.41
N VAL A 79 10.13 1.30 8.42
CA VAL A 79 11.49 1.30 9.01
C VAL A 79 11.63 2.11 10.32
N ASN A 80 10.58 2.81 10.73
CA ASN A 80 10.56 3.62 11.93
C ASN A 80 9.36 3.28 12.83
N ASP A 81 9.48 3.65 14.11
CA ASP A 81 8.38 3.50 15.06
C ASP A 81 7.36 4.62 14.85
N ALA A 82 6.10 4.39 15.23
CA ALA A 82 5.03 5.34 14.97
C ALA A 82 5.25 6.70 15.69
N ASP A 83 5.90 6.67 16.86
CA ASP A 83 6.18 7.86 17.68
C ASP A 83 7.12 8.87 17.00
N ASP A 84 7.88 8.43 15.99
CA ASP A 84 8.74 9.29 15.18
C ASP A 84 7.95 10.16 14.20
N ASP A 85 6.73 9.75 13.85
CA ASP A 85 5.91 10.37 12.82
C ASP A 85 4.85 11.28 13.43
N LYS A 86 4.82 12.54 12.96
CA LYS A 86 3.83 13.54 13.41
C LYS A 86 2.93 13.95 12.26
N GLN A 87 1.70 14.32 12.62
CA GLN A 87 0.76 14.97 11.71
C GLN A 87 1.41 16.19 11.04
N GLN A 88 1.30 16.27 9.72
CA GLN A 88 1.75 17.39 8.90
C GLN A 88 0.53 17.98 8.18
N TRP A 89 0.27 19.26 8.40
CA TRP A 89 -0.82 20.00 7.76
C TRP A 89 -0.51 20.26 6.28
N ASP A 90 -1.51 20.10 5.43
CA ASP A 90 -1.40 20.42 4.00
C ASP A 90 -1.77 21.89 3.75
N TYR A 91 -0.79 22.78 3.87
CA TYR A 91 -0.99 24.23 3.72
C TYR A 91 -1.19 24.69 2.26
N ASP A 92 -0.94 23.83 1.26
CA ASP A 92 -1.10 24.15 -0.16
C ASP A 92 -2.58 24.10 -0.61
N THR A 93 -3.41 23.41 0.16
CA THR A 93 -4.86 23.42 -0.03
C THR A 93 -5.45 24.45 0.94
N ASN A 94 -6.24 25.42 0.46
CA ASN A 94 -7.00 26.38 1.29
C ASN A 94 -8.09 25.70 2.16
N THR A 95 -7.82 24.50 2.66
CA THR A 95 -8.70 23.67 3.49
C THR A 95 -7.98 23.36 4.78
N GLU A 96 -8.23 24.17 5.80
CA GLU A 96 -7.68 24.10 7.18
C GLU A 96 -7.95 22.76 7.92
N ASN A 97 -8.47 21.74 7.22
CA ASN A 97 -8.92 20.47 7.78
C ASN A 97 -8.21 19.24 7.16
N GLU A 98 -7.28 19.42 6.23
CA GLU A 98 -6.54 18.33 5.59
C GLU A 98 -5.13 18.21 6.14
N TRP A 99 -4.77 16.99 6.54
CA TRP A 99 -3.45 16.67 7.06
C TRP A 99 -3.03 15.26 6.65
N LYS A 100 -1.72 15.02 6.69
CA LYS A 100 -1.08 13.75 6.33
C LYS A 100 -0.20 13.26 7.48
N ILE A 101 -0.19 11.95 7.72
CA ILE A 101 0.90 11.28 8.45
C ILE A 101 1.78 10.62 7.42
N PHE A 102 3.10 10.77 7.56
CA PHE A 102 4.06 10.13 6.69
C PHE A 102 4.81 9.08 7.50
N ARG A 103 4.80 7.82 7.05
CA ARG A 103 5.64 6.76 7.64
C ARG A 103 6.89 6.56 6.80
N TRP A 104 8.06 6.40 7.41
CA TRP A 104 9.26 6.05 6.65
C TRP A 104 9.22 4.59 6.22
N VAL A 105 9.49 4.37 4.93
CA VAL A 105 9.51 3.03 4.36
C VAL A 105 10.73 2.78 3.49
N LYS A 106 11.12 1.51 3.38
CA LYS A 106 12.15 1.01 2.47
C LYS A 106 11.54 0.12 1.39
N VAL A 107 11.90 0.35 0.13
CA VAL A 107 11.45 -0.50 -0.99
C VAL A 107 12.21 -1.83 -1.01
N HIS A 108 11.48 -2.94 -1.00
CA HIS A 108 12.04 -4.30 -1.17
C HIS A 108 11.81 -4.88 -2.57
N TRP A 109 10.70 -4.51 -3.19
CA TRP A 109 10.34 -4.90 -4.55
C TRP A 109 9.68 -3.72 -5.26
N VAL A 110 9.93 -3.60 -6.56
CA VAL A 110 9.35 -2.58 -7.43
C VAL A 110 9.10 -3.20 -8.81
N ALA A 111 7.97 -2.86 -9.41
CA ALA A 111 7.61 -3.31 -10.74
C ALA A 111 8.41 -2.60 -11.84
N ASP A 112 8.54 -3.22 -13.02
CA ASP A 112 9.12 -2.56 -14.18
C ASP A 112 8.11 -1.60 -14.82
N PHE A 113 8.20 -0.32 -14.47
CA PHE A 113 7.35 0.72 -15.05
C PHE A 113 7.60 0.99 -16.54
N ASN A 114 8.68 0.49 -17.13
CA ASN A 114 8.91 0.53 -18.58
C ASN A 114 8.16 -0.58 -19.31
N ASN A 115 7.73 -1.63 -18.60
CA ASN A 115 6.95 -2.73 -19.12
C ASN A 115 5.64 -2.90 -18.33
N VAL A 116 4.71 -1.96 -18.52
CA VAL A 116 3.41 -1.94 -17.80
C VAL A 116 2.65 -3.26 -17.93
N SER A 117 2.74 -3.94 -19.08
CA SER A 117 2.06 -5.23 -19.31
C SER A 117 2.55 -6.37 -18.42
N SER A 118 3.75 -6.23 -17.84
CA SER A 118 4.32 -7.19 -16.89
C SER A 118 3.94 -6.91 -15.43
N ILE A 119 3.35 -5.75 -15.14
CA ILE A 119 3.01 -5.38 -13.77
C ILE A 119 1.77 -6.18 -13.35
N PRO A 120 1.83 -6.93 -12.23
CA PRO A 120 0.71 -7.75 -11.80
C PRO A 120 -0.54 -6.92 -11.52
N ILE A 121 -1.68 -7.33 -12.06
CA ILE A 121 -2.97 -6.73 -11.78
C ILE A 121 -3.43 -7.19 -10.40
N ASP A 122 -3.80 -6.24 -9.55
CA ASP A 122 -4.20 -6.48 -8.14
C ASP A 122 -5.31 -7.52 -8.06
N TYR A 123 -6.38 -7.36 -8.85
CA TYR A 123 -7.49 -8.31 -8.85
C TYR A 123 -7.08 -9.72 -9.29
N ASP A 124 -6.25 -9.85 -10.33
CA ASP A 124 -5.86 -11.16 -10.85
C ASP A 124 -4.99 -11.93 -9.86
N VAL A 125 -4.11 -11.21 -9.15
CA VAL A 125 -3.26 -11.77 -8.10
C VAL A 125 -4.06 -12.06 -6.83
N MET A 126 -4.89 -11.13 -6.37
CA MET A 126 -5.65 -11.27 -5.12
C MET A 126 -6.89 -12.16 -5.28
N GLN A 127 -7.35 -12.39 -6.51
CA GLN A 127 -8.54 -13.15 -6.88
C GLN A 127 -9.86 -12.65 -6.29
N VAL A 128 -9.92 -11.38 -5.86
CA VAL A 128 -11.13 -10.76 -5.28
C VAL A 128 -11.34 -9.34 -5.80
N LYS A 129 -12.48 -9.07 -6.47
CA LYS A 129 -12.74 -7.78 -7.16
C LYS A 129 -12.99 -6.63 -6.20
N ASP A 130 -13.83 -6.88 -5.21
CA ASP A 130 -14.20 -5.88 -4.22
C ASP A 130 -13.96 -6.47 -2.84
N TRP A 131 -12.75 -6.27 -2.39
CA TRP A 131 -12.35 -6.64 -1.05
C TRP A 131 -12.36 -5.41 -0.14
N GLY A 132 -13.11 -4.35 -0.48
CA GLY A 132 -13.45 -3.23 0.41
C GLY A 132 -12.35 -2.18 0.56
N TYR A 133 -11.88 -1.63 -0.56
CA TYR A 133 -10.69 -0.78 -0.60
C TYR A 133 -10.98 0.67 -0.95
N GLN A 134 -11.42 1.43 0.05
CA GLN A 134 -11.58 2.87 -0.09
C GLN A 134 -10.56 3.60 0.78
N ASN A 135 -10.09 4.75 0.29
CA ASN A 135 -9.16 5.67 0.95
C ASN A 135 -7.69 5.23 0.97
N THR A 136 -6.81 6.14 1.39
CA THR A 136 -5.34 6.00 1.38
C THR A 136 -4.80 5.15 2.54
N LEU A 137 -5.64 4.30 3.13
CA LEU A 137 -5.34 3.51 4.32
C LEU A 137 -4.58 2.22 3.95
N ALA A 138 -3.74 1.73 4.87
CA ALA A 138 -3.17 0.39 4.79
C ALA A 138 -4.15 -0.63 5.40
N LYS A 139 -4.57 -1.58 4.59
CA LYS A 139 -5.53 -2.62 4.97
C LYS A 139 -4.80 -3.91 5.33
N LEU A 140 -5.20 -4.51 6.45
CA LEU A 140 -4.67 -5.82 6.89
C LEU A 140 -5.21 -6.90 5.95
N LEU A 141 -4.32 -7.76 5.46
CA LEU A 141 -4.67 -8.89 4.58
C LEU A 141 -5.49 -9.94 5.33
N GLU A 142 -5.04 -10.30 6.54
CA GLU A 142 -5.69 -11.25 7.46
C GLU A 142 -6.80 -10.59 8.29
N GLY A 143 -7.78 -9.99 7.62
CA GLY A 143 -8.94 -9.40 8.29
C GLY A 143 -10.11 -10.38 8.37
N ASN A 144 -10.78 -10.45 9.53
CA ASN A 144 -11.91 -11.36 9.79
C ASN A 144 -13.11 -11.17 8.83
N ASP A 145 -13.30 -9.98 8.27
CA ASP A 145 -14.38 -9.66 7.32
C ASP A 145 -13.92 -9.59 5.86
N ASN A 146 -12.71 -10.09 5.54
CA ASN A 146 -12.17 -9.97 4.20
C ASN A 146 -12.54 -11.18 3.33
N ASN A 147 -13.17 -10.89 2.19
CA ASN A 147 -13.34 -11.82 1.06
C ASN A 147 -12.02 -12.53 0.65
N LEU A 148 -10.86 -11.94 0.96
CA LEU A 148 -9.54 -12.58 0.77
C LEU A 148 -9.38 -13.88 1.55
N MET A 149 -9.66 -13.93 2.85
CA MET A 149 -9.45 -15.18 3.61
C MET A 149 -10.47 -16.26 3.22
N ARG A 150 -11.66 -15.86 2.74
CA ARG A 150 -12.60 -16.81 2.14
C ARG A 150 -12.08 -17.42 0.84
N GLN A 151 -11.35 -16.63 0.03
CA GLN A 151 -10.75 -17.09 -1.22
C GLN A 151 -9.49 -17.94 -1.00
N TRP A 152 -8.66 -17.55 -0.04
CA TRP A 152 -7.33 -18.14 0.16
C TRP A 152 -7.23 -19.13 1.32
N GLY A 153 -8.26 -19.22 2.16
CA GLY A 153 -8.30 -20.04 3.36
C GLY A 153 -7.58 -19.41 4.55
N ASP A 154 -6.29 -19.10 4.39
CA ASP A 154 -5.44 -18.49 5.41
C ASP A 154 -4.40 -17.52 4.83
N ILE A 155 -3.79 -16.73 5.73
CA ILE A 155 -2.78 -15.74 5.34
C ILE A 155 -1.50 -16.36 4.80
N GLU A 156 -1.14 -17.57 5.25
CA GLU A 156 0.11 -18.24 4.85
C GLU A 156 0.04 -18.73 3.40
N THR A 157 -1.13 -19.22 2.99
CA THR A 157 -1.42 -19.62 1.62
C THR A 157 -1.36 -18.41 0.68
N LEU A 158 -1.97 -17.29 1.10
CA LEU A 158 -1.86 -16.02 0.37
C LEU A 158 -0.40 -15.53 0.29
N ARG A 159 0.35 -15.55 1.39
CA ARG A 159 1.76 -15.13 1.42
C ARG A 159 2.64 -15.96 0.49
N LYS A 160 2.48 -17.29 0.47
CA LYS A 160 3.18 -18.17 -0.47
C LYS A 160 2.85 -17.85 -1.93
N HIS A 161 1.58 -17.57 -2.21
CA HIS A 161 1.17 -17.14 -3.55
C HIS A 161 1.84 -15.82 -3.94
N LEU A 162 1.71 -14.79 -3.10
CA LEU A 162 2.32 -13.47 -3.33
C LEU A 162 3.85 -13.58 -3.46
N GLU A 163 4.49 -14.42 -2.66
CA GLU A 163 5.92 -14.70 -2.76
C GLU A 163 6.31 -15.24 -4.15
N SER A 164 5.51 -16.14 -4.73
CA SER A 164 5.76 -16.63 -6.09
C SER A 164 5.63 -15.54 -7.16
N ILE A 165 4.76 -14.54 -6.94
CA ILE A 165 4.55 -13.41 -7.87
C ILE A 165 5.69 -12.39 -7.81
N PHE A 166 6.19 -12.10 -6.60
CA PHE A 166 7.18 -11.03 -6.40
C PHE A 166 8.62 -11.51 -6.31
N ARG A 167 8.87 -12.82 -6.26
CA ARG A 167 10.23 -13.33 -6.41
C ARG A 167 10.74 -13.01 -7.82
N PRO A 168 11.98 -12.51 -7.96
CA PRO A 168 12.59 -12.43 -9.28
C PRO A 168 12.59 -13.84 -9.89
N LEU A 169 12.09 -13.97 -11.12
CA LEU A 169 12.51 -15.08 -11.97
C LEU A 169 14.03 -14.90 -12.13
N LEU A 170 14.79 -15.75 -11.44
CA LEU A 170 16.25 -15.84 -11.60
C LEU A 170 16.58 -16.40 -12.98
#